data_AF-A0A317L2E6-F1
#
_entry.id   AF-A0A317L2E6-F1
#
_cell.length_a   1.000
_cell.length_b   1.000
_cell.length_c   1.000
_cell.angle_alpha   90.00
_cell.angle_beta   90.00
_cell.angle_gamma   90.00
#
_symmetry.space_group_name_H-M   'P 1'
#
loop_
_entity.id
_entity.type
_entity.pdbx_description
1 polymer ?
#
loop_
_entity_poly.entity_id
_entity_poly.type
_entity_poly.pdbx_seq_one_letter_code
_entity_poly.pdbx_strand_id
1 'polypeptide(L)' 'MAFLREAVEKQKIFLIEQLIASGVVKEDNQELYNKPISEIVHDYEKFCLELDRTTQNSFKFTRYNPERQEEKPDFH' A
#
# COMPACT_ATOMS: atom_id res chain seq x y z
N MET A 1 -29.05 17.20 8.69
CA MET A 1 -28.29 16.99 7.43
C MET A 1 -27.93 15.51 7.35
N ALA A 2 -28.73 14.68 6.67
CA ALA A 2 -28.52 13.23 6.61
C ALA A 2 -27.51 12.80 5.53
N PHE A 3 -27.48 13.50 4.40
CA PHE A 3 -26.63 13.16 3.25
C PHE A 3 -25.12 13.26 3.52
N LEU A 4 -24.68 14.28 4.28
CA LEU A 4 -23.27 14.44 4.60
C LEU A 4 -22.76 13.30 5.50
N ARG A 5 -23.59 12.90 6.48
CA ARG A 5 -23.27 11.78 7.36
C ARG A 5 -23.12 10.48 6.57
N GLU A 6 -24.06 10.22 5.67
CA GLU A 6 -24.02 9.04 4.81
C GLU A 6 -22.80 9.03 3.88
N ALA A 7 -22.44 10.17 3.29
CA ALA A 7 -21.25 10.28 2.45
C ALA A 7 -19.95 10.00 3.22
N VAL A 8 -19.84 10.52 4.45
CA VAL A 8 -18.69 10.27 5.33
C VAL A 8 -18.63 8.80 5.76
N GLU A 9 -19.77 8.18 6.06
CA GLU A 9 -19.85 6.75 6.39
C GLU A 9 -19.37 5.88 5.21
N LYS A 10 -19.80 6.20 3.98
CA LYS A 10 -19.35 5.50 2.76
C LYS A 10 -17.86 5.66 2.52
N GLN A 11 -17.33 6.88 2.69
CA GLN A 11 -15.90 7.14 2.55
C GLN A 11 -15.08 6.33 3.57
N LYS A 12 -15.58 6.22 4.80
CA LYS A 12 -14.97 5.43 5.86
C LYS A 12 -14.88 3.96 5.48
N ILE A 13 -15.99 3.37 5.05
CA ILE A 13 -16.07 1.96 4.66
C ILE A 13 -15.10 1.69 3.51
N PHE A 14 -15.10 2.55 2.49
CA PHE A 14 -14.20 2.41 1.34
C PHE A 14 -12.72 2.36 1.75
N LEU A 15 -12.27 3.26 2.64
CA LEU A 15 -10.88 3.28 3.10
C LEU A 15 -10.53 2.03 3.92
N ILE A 16 -11.45 1.56 4.76
CA ILE A 16 -11.28 0.32 5.52
C ILE A 16 -11.11 -0.87 4.57
N GLU A 17 -11.93 -0.97 3.52
CA GLU A 17 -11.81 -2.03 2.51
C GLU A 17 -10.45 -1.98 1.79
N GLN A 18 -9.94 -0.79 1.46
CA GLN A 18 -8.60 -0.66 0.86
C GLN A 18 -7.48 -1.11 1.82
N LEU A 19 -7.62 -0.83 3.12
CA LEU A 19 -6.66 -1.26 4.14
C LEU A 19 -6.70 -2.77 4.42
N ILE A 20 -7.88 -3.40 4.28
CA ILE A 20 -8.03 -4.85 4.37
C ILE A 20 -7.45 -5.52 3.11
N ALA A 21 -7.79 -5.00 1.93
CA ALA A 21 -7.31 -5.54 0.65
C ALA A 21 -5.78 -5.48 0.53
N SER A 22 -5.13 -4.50 1.16
CA SER A 22 -3.68 -4.39 1.22
C SER A 22 -3.02 -5.29 2.28
N GLY A 23 -3.80 -5.97 3.11
CA GLY A 23 -3.31 -6.86 4.17
C GLY A 23 -2.75 -6.13 5.40
N VAL A 24 -2.91 -4.80 5.49
CA VAL A 24 -2.47 -3.99 6.65
C VAL A 24 -3.37 -4.25 7.85
N VAL A 25 -4.67 -4.46 7.61
CA VAL A 25 -5.64 -4.74 8.68
C VAL A 25 -6.36 -6.06 8.43
N LYS A 26 -6.61 -6.81 9.51
CA LYS A 26 -7.42 -8.03 9.47
C LYS A 26 -8.91 -7.70 9.34
N GLU A 27 -9.64 -8.52 8.60
CA GLU A 27 -11.08 -8.36 8.39
C GLU A 27 -11.90 -8.37 9.70
N ASP A 28 -11.48 -9.17 10.69
CA ASP A 28 -12.14 -9.26 12.01
C ASP A 28 -11.91 -8.06 12.93
N ASN A 29 -11.21 -7.02 12.48
CA ASN A 29 -10.79 -5.93 13.35
C ASN A 29 -11.91 -4.89 13.53
N GLN A 30 -12.95 -5.26 14.29
CA GLN A 30 -14.12 -4.43 14.60
C GLN A 30 -13.75 -3.07 15.21
N GLU A 31 -12.61 -2.97 15.89
CA GLU A 31 -12.10 -1.71 16.43
C GLU A 31 -11.87 -0.64 15.35
N LEU A 32 -11.55 -1.05 14.12
CA LEU A 32 -11.31 -0.14 13.00
C LEU A 32 -12.58 0.61 12.58
N TYR A 33 -13.74 -0.04 12.66
CA TYR A 33 -15.04 0.58 12.36
C TYR A 33 -15.47 1.60 13.43
N ASN A 34 -14.86 1.55 14.62
CA ASN A 34 -15.14 2.50 15.71
C ASN A 34 -14.20 3.72 15.69
N LYS A 35 -13.08 3.65 14.96
CA LYS A 35 -12.16 4.79 14.80
C LYS A 35 -12.84 5.97 14.08
N PRO A 36 -12.47 7.23 14.38
CA PRO A 36 -12.93 8.37 13.61
C PRO A 36 -12.33 8.34 12.19
N ILE A 37 -13.02 8.97 11.23
CA ILE A 37 -12.59 9.01 9.83
C ILE A 37 -11.18 9.61 9.65
N SER A 38 -10.79 10.57 10.48
CA SER A 38 -9.47 11.21 10.44
C SER A 38 -8.33 10.22 10.69
N GLU A 39 -8.51 9.29 11.63
CA GLU A 39 -7.52 8.26 11.95
C GLU A 39 -7.40 7.25 10.80
N ILE A 40 -8.52 6.86 10.20
CA ILE A 40 -8.55 5.92 9.07
C ILE A 40 -7.87 6.55 7.83
N VAL A 41 -8.13 7.83 7.58
CA VAL A 41 -7.46 8.59 6.50
C VAL A 41 -5.95 8.64 6.76
N HIS A 42 -5.54 8.93 8.01
CA HIS A 42 -4.13 8.98 8.36
C HIS A 42 -3.42 7.63 8.18
N ASP A 43 -4.05 6.54 8.65
CA ASP A 43 -3.56 5.16 8.47
C ASP A 43 -3.40 4.84 6.97
N TYR A 44 -4.38 5.25 6.15
CA TYR A 44 -4.33 5.06 4.69
C TYR A 44 -3.24 5.89 4.01
N GLU A 45 -3.06 7.15 4.36
CA GLU A 45 -2.00 7.99 3.81
C GLU A 45 -0.61 7.43 4.12
N LYS A 46 -0.41 6.95 5.36
CA LYS A 46 0.82 6.29 5.76
C LYS A 46 1.08 5.04 4.92
N PHE A 47 0.04 4.23 4.70
CA PHE A 47 0.12 3.08 3.82
C PHE A 47 0.54 3.45 2.39
N CYS A 48 -0.06 4.48 1.78
CA CYS A 48 0.33 4.93 0.44
C CYS A 48 1.82 5.33 0.38
N LEU A 49 2.32 6.05 1.38
CA LEU A 49 3.72 6.44 1.45
C LEU A 49 4.66 5.24 1.60
N GLU A 50 4.29 4.23 2.38
CA GLU A 50 5.06 2.98 2.51
C GLU A 50 5.05 2.16 1.23
N LEU A 51 3.91 2.12 0.53
CA LEU A 51 3.77 1.45 -0.76
C LEU A 51 4.65 2.13 -1.82
N ASP A 52 4.64 3.46 -1.90
CA ASP A 52 5.50 4.23 -2.81
C ASP A 52 6.99 3.98 -2.54
N ARG A 53 7.40 3.96 -1.28
CA ARG A 53 8.79 3.64 -0.89
C ARG A 53 9.19 2.23 -1.30
N THR A 54 8.33 1.25 -1.05
CA THR A 54 8.58 -0.16 -1.41
C THR A 54 8.65 -0.32 -2.92
N THR A 55 7.75 0.34 -3.64
CA THR A 55 7.66 0.30 -5.10
C THR A 55 8.88 0.96 -5.76
N GLN A 56 9.33 2.11 -5.28
CA GLN A 56 10.57 2.75 -5.74
C GLN A 56 11.81 1.88 -5.51
N ASN A 57 11.84 1.09 -4.44
CA ASN A 57 12.92 0.14 -4.18
C ASN A 57 12.82 -1.11 -5.07
N SER A 58 11.61 -1.60 -5.34
CA SER A 58 11.35 -2.76 -6.21
C SER A 58 11.79 -2.51 -7.66
N PHE A 59 11.54 -1.32 -8.21
CA PHE A 59 11.98 -0.95 -9.56
C PHE A 59 13.50 -0.80 -9.74
N LYS A 60 14.30 -0.84 -8.67
CA LYS A 60 15.77 -0.85 -8.78
C LYS A 60 16.33 -2.23 -9.08
N PHE A 61 15.56 -3.31 -8.87
CA PHE A 61 16.05 -4.68 -9.06
C PHE A 61 15.89 -5.21 -10.49
N THR A 62 15.09 -4.57 -11.34
CA THR A 62 14.89 -4.99 -12.74
C THR A 62 15.72 -4.22 -13.76
N ARG A 63 16.59 -3.29 -13.31
CA ARG A 63 17.57 -2.68 -14.23
C ARG A 63 18.63 -3.73 -14.57
N TYR A 64 18.45 -4.37 -15.73
CA TYR A 64 19.50 -5.12 -16.41
C TYR A 64 20.77 -4.27 -16.44
N ASN A 65 21.85 -4.80 -15.86
CA ASN A 65 23.16 -4.18 -15.86
C ASN A 65 23.98 -4.79 -17.02
N PRO A 66 24.15 -4.10 -18.17
CA PRO A 66 24.87 -4.64 -19.33
C PRO A 66 26.38 -4.81 -19.11
N GLU A 67 26.91 -4.35 -17.96
CA GLU A 67 28.35 -4.32 -17.66
C GLU A 67 28.91 -5.65 -17.11
N ARG A 68 28.10 -6.70 -16.92
CA ARG A 68 28.66 -8.04 -16.66
C ARG A 68 29.18 -8.62 -17.97
N GLN A 69 30.39 -8.19 -18.31
CA GLN A 69 31.24 -8.81 -19.32
C GLN A 69 31.26 -10.32 -19.07
N GLU A 70 30.70 -11.06 -20.00
CA GLU A 70 30.91 -12.50 -20.12
C GLU A 70 32.41 -12.71 -20.37
N GLU A 71 33.16 -13.05 -19.31
CA GLU A 71 34.45 -13.69 -19.48
C GLU A 71 34.18 -14.99 -20.26
N LYS A 72 34.55 -14.99 -21.54
CA LYS A 72 34.54 -16.20 -22.36
C LYS A 72 35.31 -17.29 -21.61
N PRO A 73 34.75 -18.50 -21.44
CA PRO A 73 35.52 -19.61 -20.90
C PRO A 73 36.61 -19.93 -21.90
N ASP A 74 37.86 -19.65 -21.52
CA ASP A 74 39.04 -20.04 -22.28
C ASP A 74 39.20 -21.56 -22.14
N PHE A 75 38.93 -22.28 -23.22
CA PHE A 75 39.20 -23.71 -23.29
C PHE A 75 40.66 -23.89 -23.73
N HIS A 76 41.54 -24.04 -22.74
CA HIS A 76 42.91 -24.54 -22.93
C HIS A 76 42.96 -26.07 -22.88
#